data_AF-A0A7V0WWC2-F1
#
_entry.id   AF-A0A7V0WWC2-F1
#
_cell.length_a   1.000
_cell.length_b   1.000
_cell.length_c   1.000
_cell.angle_alpha   90.00
_cell.angle_beta   90.00
_cell.angle_gamma   90.00
#
_symmetry.space_group_name_H-M   'P 1'
#
loop_
_entity.id
_entity.type
_entity.pdbx_description
1 polymer ?
#
loop_
_entity_poly.entity_id
_entity_poly.type
_entity_poly.pdbx_seq_one_letter_code
_entity_poly.pdbx_strand_id
1 'polypeptide(L)' 'MENIYPNSYNREIIMGLKTTRMPFGKYKGQVICRLPESYLVWFNQKGVPQGKLGTMLQTMYEIRLNGLEFLLKDV' A
#
# COMPACT_ATOMS: atom_id res chain seq x y z
N MET A 1 27.95 -8.88 -10.46
CA MET A 1 27.13 -8.21 -9.42
C MET A 1 25.79 -8.90 -9.43
N GLU A 2 25.57 -9.81 -8.48
CA GLU A 2 24.29 -10.50 -8.33
C GLU A 2 23.19 -9.46 -8.15
N ASN A 3 22.03 -9.68 -8.77
CA ASN A 3 20.88 -8.82 -8.58
C ASN A 3 20.35 -9.04 -7.16
N ILE A 4 20.78 -8.17 -6.24
CA ILE A 4 20.58 -8.27 -4.79
C ILE A 4 19.14 -7.89 -4.35
N TYR A 5 18.24 -7.63 -5.30
CA TYR A 5 16.87 -7.22 -5.01
C TYR A 5 15.88 -8.33 -5.37
N PRO A 6 15.18 -8.94 -4.38
CA PRO A 6 14.08 -9.85 -4.66
C PRO A 6 12.90 -9.04 -5.21
N ASN A 7 12.87 -8.84 -6.53
CA ASN A 7 11.77 -8.15 -7.22
C ASN A 7 10.39 -8.79 -7.00
N SER A 8 10.33 -10.03 -6.48
CA SER A 8 9.09 -10.73 -6.15
C SER A 8 8.32 -10.08 -5.00
N TYR A 9 9.00 -9.64 -3.94
CA TYR A 9 8.35 -9.10 -2.73
C TYR A 9 7.61 -7.80 -3.03
N ASN A 10 8.22 -6.90 -3.79
CA ASN A 10 7.62 -5.63 -4.18
C ASN A 10 6.39 -5.83 -5.07
N ARG A 11 6.44 -6.80 -5.99
CA ARG A 11 5.31 -7.10 -6.89
C ARG A 11 4.10 -7.63 -6.10
N GLU A 12 4.31 -8.54 -5.15
CA GLU A 12 3.22 -9.08 -4.32
C GLU A 12 2.52 -8.01 -3.50
N ILE A 13 3.28 -7.06 -2.93
CA ILE A 13 2.68 -5.95 -2.19
C ILE A 13 1.85 -5.07 -3.12
N ILE A 14 2.40 -4.67 -4.27
CA ILE A 14 1.72 -3.81 -5.24
C ILE A 14 0.42 -4.47 -5.74
N MET A 15 0.46 -5.77 -6.08
CA MET A 15 -0.75 -6.54 -6.42
C MET A 15 -1.73 -6.61 -5.24
N GLY A 16 -1.20 -6.75 -4.02
CA GLY A 16 -1.96 -6.70 -2.78
C GLY A 16 -2.72 -5.38 -2.60
N LEU A 17 -2.16 -4.24 -3.01
CA LEU A 17 -2.84 -2.93 -2.93
C LEU A 17 -4.13 -2.90 -3.76
N LYS A 18 -4.16 -3.61 -4.90
CA LYS A 18 -5.29 -3.64 -5.84
C LYS A 18 -6.39 -4.63 -5.46
N THR A 19 -6.07 -5.64 -4.64
CA THR A 19 -6.96 -6.77 -4.34
C THR A 19 -7.38 -6.84 -2.87
N THR A 20 -6.51 -6.39 -1.96
CA THR A 20 -6.78 -6.43 -0.52
C THR A 20 -7.79 -5.36 -0.15
N ARG A 21 -8.88 -5.79 0.48
CA ARG A 21 -9.89 -4.90 1.06
C ARG A 21 -9.54 -4.56 2.50
N MET A 22 -9.76 -3.30 2.87
CA MET A 22 -9.56 -2.81 4.22
C MET A 22 -10.48 -3.59 5.19
N PRO A 23 -9.94 -4.24 6.24
CA PRO A 23 -10.75 -5.11 7.10
C PRO A 23 -11.57 -4.35 8.15
N PHE A 24 -11.25 -3.09 8.43
CA PHE A 24 -11.90 -2.29 9.47
C PHE A 24 -11.86 -0.77 9.18
N GLY A 25 -12.44 0.01 10.09
CA GLY A 25 -12.43 1.47 10.04
C GLY A 25 -13.43 2.06 9.05
N LYS A 26 -13.30 3.37 8.79
CA LYS A 26 -14.25 4.15 7.97
C LYS A 26 -14.40 3.61 6.55
N TYR A 27 -13.32 3.07 5.98
CA TYR A 27 -13.27 2.57 4.60
C TYR A 27 -13.26 1.03 4.54
N LYS A 28 -13.83 0.36 5.54
CA LYS A 28 -13.96 -1.11 5.55
C LYS A 28 -14.59 -1.61 4.23
N GLY A 29 -14.00 -2.65 3.66
CA GLY A 29 -14.43 -3.26 2.41
C GLY A 29 -13.91 -2.58 1.14
N GLN A 30 -13.32 -1.38 1.24
CA GLN A 30 -12.66 -0.73 0.11
C GLN A 30 -11.26 -1.30 -0.13
N VAL A 31 -10.83 -1.38 -1.39
CA VAL A 31 -9.47 -1.81 -1.74
C VAL A 31 -8.44 -0.74 -1.35
N ILE A 32 -7.27 -1.18 -0.90
CA ILE A 32 -6.24 -0.30 -0.34
C ILE A 32 -5.84 0.82 -1.31
N CYS A 33 -5.71 0.52 -2.60
CA CYS A 33 -5.35 1.54 -3.61
C CYS A 33 -6.40 2.65 -3.79
N ARG A 34 -7.65 2.42 -3.37
CA ARG A 34 -8.74 3.39 -3.42
C ARG A 34 -8.91 4.19 -2.14
N LEU A 35 -8.12 3.91 -1.10
CA LEU A 35 -8.18 4.67 0.13
C LEU A 35 -7.80 6.15 -0.14
N PRO A 36 -8.54 7.11 0.43
CA PRO A 36 -8.21 8.52 0.30
C PRO A 36 -6.86 8.84 0.94
N GLU A 37 -6.13 9.79 0.36
CA GLU A 37 -4.81 10.20 0.84
C GLU A 37 -4.85 10.66 2.31
N SER A 38 -5.88 11.42 2.69
CA SER A 38 -6.04 11.88 4.08
C SER A 38 -6.13 10.72 5.09
N TYR A 39 -6.63 9.56 4.66
CA TYR A 39 -6.72 8.37 5.50
C TYR A 39 -5.37 7.66 5.63
N LEU A 40 -4.59 7.65 4.55
CA LEU A 40 -3.21 7.14 4.55
C LEU A 40 -2.30 8.03 5.41
N VAL A 41 -2.43 9.36 5.30
CA VAL A 41 -1.73 10.35 6.14
C VAL A 41 -2.06 10.12 7.62
N TRP A 42 -3.34 9.93 7.96
CA TRP A 42 -3.75 9.66 9.34
C TRP A 42 -3.08 8.42 9.91
N PHE A 43 -3.01 7.33 9.12
CA PHE A 43 -2.30 6.11 9.51
C PHE A 43 -0.79 6.34 9.65
N ASN A 44 -0.17 7.12 8.76
CA ASN A 44 1.25 7.46 8.86
C ASN A 44 1.56 8.27 10.14
N GLN A 45 0.63 9.12 10.59
CA GLN A 45 0.78 9.93 11.81
C GLN A 45 0.46 9.16 13.10
N LYS A 46 -0.54 8.28 13.07
CA LYS A 46 -1.03 7.55 14.26
C LYS A 46 -0.42 6.16 14.44
N GLY A 47 0.21 5.63 13.39
CA GLY A 47 0.75 4.28 13.34
C GLY A 47 -0.16 3.34 12.55
N VAL A 48 0.47 2.39 11.87
CA VAL A 48 -0.21 1.35 11.09
C VAL A 48 -0.30 0.04 11.87
N PRO A 49 -1.24 -0.86 11.53
CA PRO A 49 -1.27 -2.21 12.09
C PRO A 49 0.01 -2.97 11.78
N GLN A 50 0.43 -3.88 12.65
CA GLN A 50 1.56 -4.75 12.34
C GLN A 50 1.24 -5.75 11.23
N GLY A 51 2.29 -6.26 10.58
CA GLY A 51 2.21 -7.27 9.53
C GLY A 51 1.85 -6.69 8.15
N LYS A 52 1.40 -7.57 7.25
CA LYS A 52 1.25 -7.28 5.82
C LYS A 52 0.35 -6.08 5.53
N LEU A 53 -0.71 -5.88 6.32
CA LEU A 53 -1.64 -4.75 6.15
C LEU A 53 -0.94 -3.40 6.40
N GLY A 54 -0.11 -3.30 7.44
CA GLY A 54 0.62 -2.08 7.72
C GLY A 54 1.62 -1.74 6.63
N THR A 55 2.36 -2.75 6.17
CA THR A 55 3.27 -2.60 5.03
C THR A 55 2.53 -2.09 3.81
N MET A 56 1.37 -2.66 3.46
CA MET A 56 0.56 -2.19 2.34
C MET A 56 0.07 -0.75 2.50
N LEU A 57 -0.36 -0.34 3.70
CA LEU A 57 -0.80 1.03 3.96
C LEU A 57 0.35 2.03 3.85
N GLN A 58 1.54 1.69 4.36
CA GLN A 58 2.75 2.51 4.24
C GLN A 58 3.20 2.61 2.79
N THR A 59 3.27 1.50 2.06
CA THR A 59 3.62 1.49 0.63
C THR A 59 2.63 2.34 -0.18
N MET A 60 1.32 2.23 0.09
CA MET A 60 0.34 3.05 -0.61
C MET A 60 0.49 4.54 -0.28
N TYR A 61 0.82 4.87 0.97
CA TYR A 61 1.12 6.24 1.37
C TYR A 61 2.34 6.80 0.61
N GLU A 62 3.46 6.06 0.58
CA GLU A 62 4.67 6.46 -0.15
C GLU A 62 4.43 6.61 -1.66
N ILE A 63 3.63 5.71 -2.24
CA ILE A 63 3.24 5.79 -3.65
C ILE A 63 2.53 7.12 -3.93
N ARG A 64 1.55 7.50 -3.11
CA ARG A 64 0.80 8.76 -3.31
C ARG A 64 1.66 9.98 -3.05
N LEU A 65 2.42 9.97 -1.95
CA LEU A 65 3.25 11.09 -1.52
C LEU A 65 4.28 11.47 -2.60
N ASN A 66 4.79 10.49 -3.34
CA ASN A 66 5.82 10.68 -4.36
C ASN A 66 5.27 10.67 -5.80
N GLY A 67 3.95 10.59 -6.00
CA GLY A 67 3.35 10.55 -7.33
C GLY A 67 3.68 9.29 -8.15
N LEU A 68 3.90 8.15 -7.47
CA LEU A 68 4.32 6.87 -8.07
C LEU A 68 3.13 5.99 -8.48
N GLU A 69 1.92 6.54 -8.66
CA GLU A 69 0.72 5.74 -8.96
C GLU A 69 0.82 4.98 -10.28
N PHE A 70 1.73 5.35 -11.17
CA PHE A 70 2.03 4.60 -12.39
C PHE A 70 2.45 3.14 -12.08
N LEU A 71 3.10 2.90 -10.93
CA LEU A 71 3.47 1.55 -10.48
C LEU A 71 2.27 0.63 -10.28
N LEU A 72 1.06 1.18 -10.08
CA LEU A 72 -0.17 0.40 -9.93
C LEU A 72 -0.79 0.00 -11.28
N LYS A 73 -0.35 0.61 -12.38
CA LYS A 73 -0.83 0.35 -13.74
C LYS A 73 -0.10 -0.83 -14.39
N ASP A 74 1.18 -0.99 -14.08
CA ASP A 74 2.10 -1.94 -14.74
C ASP A 74 2.12 -3.36 -14.11
N VAL A 75 1.11 -3.68 -13.30
CA VAL A 75 0.94 -4.96 -12.59
C VAL A 75 -0.43 -5.59 -12.77
#